data_AF-A0A0H5QR03-F1
#
_entry.id   AF-A0A0H5QR03-F1
#
_cell.length_a   1.000
_cell.length_b   1.000
_cell.length_c   1.000
_cell.angle_alpha   90.00
_cell.angle_beta   90.00
_cell.angle_gamma   90.00
#
_symmetry.space_group_name_H-M   'P 1'
#
loop_
_entity.id
_entity.type
_entity.pdbx_description
1 polymer ?
#
loop_
_entity_poly.entity_id
_entity_poly.type
_entity_poly.pdbx_seq_one_letter_code
_entity_poly.pdbx_strand_id
1 'polypeptide(L)'
;MADKRKMKLFNEKDNSLIDTEMDEWVNTRTGEQRVMQNVEKVYYGQRQFWKLYMQDFLAVLGIFESKQLEVVCYIMENTDPSTNLFIGTMANIAKEIGVSPTTVNNAIQRLKGANFMVVTETPSVYRVNPDIMVKGSEAKKRGLVITYTEDKNRALPEDSDVERAELAREAGESEKEVIIVEAEVSGEE
;
A
#
# COMPACT_ATOMS: atom_id res chain seq x y z
N MET A 1 39.05 -31.91 17.19
CA MET A 1 37.86 -32.50 17.83
C MET A 1 36.72 -31.52 17.61
N ALA A 2 35.71 -31.89 16.83
CA ALA A 2 34.59 -31.01 16.50
C ALA A 2 33.75 -30.78 17.76
N ASP A 3 33.59 -29.52 18.15
CA ASP A 3 32.78 -29.11 19.29
C ASP A 3 31.31 -29.45 19.01
N LYS A 4 30.80 -30.49 19.66
CA LYS A 4 29.46 -31.07 19.41
C LYS A 4 28.29 -30.18 19.87
N ARG A 5 28.54 -28.93 20.25
CA ARG A 5 27.56 -28.04 20.90
C ARG A 5 27.01 -26.92 20.00
N LYS A 6 27.41 -26.86 18.72
CA LYS A 6 26.93 -25.87 17.75
C LYS A 6 26.32 -26.55 16.54
N MET A 7 25.05 -26.25 16.25
CA MET A 7 24.33 -26.78 15.10
C MET A 7 23.77 -25.63 14.28
N LYS A 8 24.27 -25.47 13.05
CA LYS A 8 23.78 -24.47 12.08
C LYS A 8 22.89 -25.16 11.06
N LEU A 9 21.63 -24.77 11.03
CA LEU A 9 20.65 -25.27 10.07
C LEU A 9 20.21 -24.13 9.15
N PHE A 10 20.41 -24.31 7.85
CA PHE A 10 19.89 -23.40 6.85
C PHE A 10 18.49 -23.85 6.41
N ASN A 11 17.51 -22.99 6.59
CA ASN A 11 16.15 -23.21 6.11
C ASN A 11 15.96 -22.47 4.78
N GLU A 12 15.92 -23.23 3.69
CA GLU A 12 15.73 -22.73 2.32
C GLU A 12 14.39 -22.02 2.09
N LYS A 13 13.33 -22.38 2.83
CA LYS A 13 11.98 -21.80 2.63
C LYS A 13 11.91 -20.35 3.10
N ASP A 14 12.53 -20.07 4.24
CA ASP A 14 12.53 -18.75 4.87
C ASP A 14 13.83 -17.98 4.65
N ASN A 15 14.81 -18.59 3.95
CA ASN A 15 16.18 -18.09 3.82
C ASN A 15 16.76 -17.70 5.20
N SER A 16 16.57 -18.55 6.20
CA SER A 16 17.02 -18.26 7.57
C SER A 16 18.07 -19.27 8.01
N LEU A 17 19.11 -18.78 8.67
CA LEU A 17 20.09 -19.61 9.35
C LEU A 17 19.72 -19.67 10.81
N ILE A 18 19.47 -20.87 11.29
CA ILE A 18 19.19 -21.17 12.68
C ILE A 18 20.52 -21.64 13.27
N ASP A 19 21.14 -20.81 14.10
CA ASP A 19 22.27 -21.21 14.92
C ASP A 19 21.74 -21.67 16.28
N THR A 20 22.11 -22.87 16.68
CA THR A 20 21.70 -23.46 17.95
C THR A 20 22.96 -23.76 18.75
N GLU A 21 23.12 -23.05 19.87
CA GLU A 21 24.23 -23.23 20.80
C GLU A 21 23.67 -23.67 22.17
N MET A 22 24.29 -24.70 22.78
CA MET A 22 23.94 -25.12 24.13
C MET A 22 24.89 -24.46 25.12
N ASP A 23 24.38 -23.49 25.88
CA ASP A 23 25.14 -22.74 26.89
C ASP A 23 24.72 -23.15 28.30
N GLU A 24 25.71 -23.24 29.19
CA GLU A 24 25.48 -23.51 30.60
C GLU A 24 25.23 -22.16 31.31
N TRP A 25 23.98 -21.89 31.66
CA TRP A 25 23.61 -20.69 32.38
C TRP A 25 23.71 -20.92 33.89
N VAL A 26 24.41 -20.02 34.58
CA VAL A 26 24.58 -20.07 36.04
C VAL A 26 23.91 -18.87 36.69
N ASN A 27 23.00 -19.12 37.62
CA ASN A 27 22.39 -18.07 38.43
C ASN A 27 23.35 -17.62 39.53
N THR A 28 23.89 -16.40 39.41
CA THR A 28 24.89 -15.85 40.34
C THR A 28 24.39 -15.68 41.79
N ARG A 29 23.07 -15.70 42.02
CA ARG A 29 22.45 -15.50 43.35
C ARG A 29 22.09 -16.79 44.06
N THR A 30 21.73 -17.85 43.33
CA THR A 30 21.25 -19.12 43.89
C THR A 30 22.17 -20.31 43.62
N GLY A 31 23.20 -20.13 42.78
CA GLY A 31 24.14 -21.20 42.41
C GLY A 31 23.53 -22.26 41.48
N GLU A 32 22.31 -22.04 41.00
CA GLU A 32 21.61 -22.99 40.12
C GLU A 32 22.24 -22.97 38.72
N GLN A 33 22.54 -24.16 38.20
CA GLN A 33 23.07 -24.37 36.85
C GLN A 33 21.97 -24.99 35.99
N ARG A 34 21.70 -24.40 34.83
CA ARG A 34 20.77 -24.95 33.83
C ARG A 34 21.41 -24.93 32.46
N VAL A 35 21.27 -26.04 31.73
CA VAL A 35 21.65 -26.10 30.31
C VAL A 35 20.56 -25.40 29.52
N MET A 36 20.89 -24.30 28.86
CA MET A 36 19.97 -23.52 28.04
C MET A 36 20.34 -23.69 26.57
N GLN A 37 19.34 -24.00 25.75
CA GLN A 37 19.49 -24.02 24.30
C GLN A 37 19.24 -22.60 23.79
N ASN A 38 20.31 -21.90 23.42
CA ASN A 38 20.20 -20.60 22.76
C ASN A 38 20.00 -20.83 21.26
N VAL A 39 18.91 -20.30 20.71
CA VAL A 39 18.57 -20.43 19.29
C VAL A 39 18.56 -19.05 18.67
N GLU A 40 19.61 -18.71 17.93
CA GLU A 40 19.69 -17.45 17.17
C GLU A 40 19.23 -17.70 15.73
N LYS A 41 18.10 -17.10 15.36
CA LYS A 41 17.55 -17.18 13.99
C LYS A 41 17.92 -15.93 13.20
N VAL A 42 18.92 -16.06 12.34
CA VAL A 42 19.35 -15.01 11.41
C VAL A 42 18.49 -15.11 10.15
N TYR A 43 17.62 -14.12 9.93
CA TYR A 43 16.84 -14.01 8.70
C TYR A 43 17.70 -13.34 7.62
N TYR A 44 18.16 -14.08 6.62
CA TYR A 44 18.69 -13.44 5.41
C TYR A 44 17.51 -12.84 4.66
N GLY A 45 17.62 -11.56 4.31
CA GLY A 45 16.55 -10.69 3.79
C GLY A 45 15.40 -11.44 3.12
N GLN A 46 14.22 -11.37 3.72
CA GLN A 46 13.05 -12.09 3.25
C GLN A 46 12.81 -11.83 1.76
N ARG A 47 12.52 -12.89 0.99
CA ARG A 47 12.16 -12.77 -0.42
C ARG A 47 10.97 -11.83 -0.53
N GLN A 48 11.17 -10.67 -1.14
CA GLN A 48 10.10 -9.69 -1.34
C GLN A 48 9.21 -10.19 -2.48
N PHE A 49 7.98 -10.58 -2.14
CA PHE A 49 6.95 -10.99 -3.09
C PHE A 49 5.94 -9.86 -3.31
N TRP A 50 5.23 -9.91 -4.44
CA TRP A 50 4.11 -9.02 -4.71
C TRP A 50 2.94 -9.40 -3.82
N LYS A 51 2.50 -8.47 -2.98
CA LYS A 51 1.26 -8.56 -2.20
C LYS A 51 0.16 -7.86 -2.99
N LEU A 52 -0.95 -8.55 -3.21
CA LEU A 52 -2.17 -8.01 -3.79
C LEU A 52 -3.27 -8.02 -2.73
N TYR A 53 -3.91 -6.88 -2.51
CA TYR A 53 -5.02 -6.75 -1.58
C TYR A 53 -6.33 -6.92 -2.33
N MET A 54 -7.02 -8.04 -2.04
CA MET A 54 -8.13 -8.51 -2.87
C MET A 54 -9.35 -7.59 -2.86
N GLN A 55 -9.64 -6.90 -1.76
CA GLN A 55 -10.85 -6.08 -1.64
C GLN A 55 -10.86 -4.96 -2.68
N ASP A 56 -9.80 -4.15 -2.70
CA ASP A 56 -9.66 -3.05 -3.66
C ASP A 56 -9.38 -3.54 -5.07
N PHE A 57 -8.62 -4.63 -5.21
CA PHE A 57 -8.31 -5.20 -6.53
C PHE A 57 -9.56 -5.72 -7.25
N LEU A 58 -10.45 -6.45 -6.56
CA LEU A 58 -11.68 -6.97 -7.16
C LEU A 58 -12.65 -5.86 -7.55
N ALA A 59 -12.74 -4.80 -6.73
CA ALA A 59 -13.55 -3.63 -7.05
C ALA A 59 -13.13 -2.98 -8.37
N VAL A 60 -11.81 -2.89 -8.60
CA VAL A 60 -11.25 -2.38 -9.84
C VAL A 60 -11.55 -3.32 -11.00
N LEU A 61 -11.30 -4.63 -10.86
CA LEU A 61 -11.51 -5.62 -11.93
C LEU A 61 -12.97 -5.67 -12.44
N GLY A 62 -13.96 -5.48 -11.55
CA GLY A 62 -15.37 -5.50 -11.94
C GLY A 62 -15.79 -4.37 -12.89
N ILE A 63 -14.97 -3.33 -13.07
CA ILE A 63 -15.26 -2.16 -13.90
C ILE A 63 -14.79 -2.36 -15.36
N PHE A 64 -13.89 -3.30 -15.62
CA PHE A 64 -13.20 -3.42 -16.90
C PHE A 64 -13.77 -4.50 -17.82
N GLU A 65 -13.74 -4.21 -19.12
CA GLU A 65 -14.02 -5.16 -20.19
C GLU A 65 -12.76 -5.96 -20.56
N SER A 66 -12.90 -7.10 -21.24
CA SER A 66 -11.81 -8.06 -21.51
C SER A 66 -10.51 -7.43 -22.06
N LYS A 67 -10.59 -6.57 -23.07
CA LYS A 67 -9.41 -5.90 -23.65
C LYS A 67 -8.79 -4.83 -22.74
N GLN A 68 -9.59 -4.24 -21.85
CA GLN A 68 -9.08 -3.26 -20.89
C GLN A 68 -8.34 -3.97 -19.76
N LEU A 69 -8.74 -5.18 -19.38
CA LEU A 69 -8.05 -6.01 -18.40
C LEU A 69 -6.61 -6.32 -18.83
N GLU A 70 -6.36 -6.59 -20.11
CA GLU A 70 -5.01 -6.79 -20.64
C GLU A 70 -4.11 -5.56 -20.40
N VAL A 71 -4.68 -4.35 -20.52
CA VAL A 71 -3.97 -3.09 -20.18
C VAL A 71 -3.66 -3.01 -18.69
N VAL A 72 -4.58 -3.41 -17.81
CA VAL A 72 -4.35 -3.42 -16.36
C VAL A 72 -3.23 -4.42 -16.01
N CYS A 73 -3.28 -5.63 -16.56
CA CYS A 73 -2.23 -6.65 -16.36
C CYS A 73 -0.86 -6.14 -16.81
N TYR A 74 -0.78 -5.55 -18.00
CA TYR A 74 0.45 -4.97 -18.51
C TYR A 74 1.03 -3.88 -17.58
N ILE A 75 0.18 -3.01 -17.03
CA ILE A 75 0.61 -1.96 -16.09
C ILE A 75 1.16 -2.58 -14.80
N MET A 76 0.47 -3.58 -14.24
CA MET A 76 0.93 -4.27 -13.02
C MET A 76 2.27 -4.98 -13.22
N GLU A 77 2.47 -5.64 -14.35
CA GLU A 77 3.71 -6.35 -14.67
C GLU A 77 4.89 -5.40 -14.87
N ASN A 78 4.65 -4.22 -15.45
CA ASN A 78 5.67 -3.22 -15.73
C ASN A 78 5.81 -2.15 -14.63
N THR A 79 5.19 -2.35 -13.47
CA THR A 79 5.32 -1.43 -12.33
C THR A 79 6.64 -1.70 -11.59
N ASP A 80 7.41 -0.64 -11.33
CA ASP A 80 8.64 -0.73 -10.54
C ASP A 80 8.30 -1.15 -9.10
N PRO A 81 8.92 -2.24 -8.59
CA PRO A 81 8.59 -2.77 -7.28
C PRO A 81 9.05 -1.87 -6.13
N SER A 82 10.00 -0.97 -6.35
CA SER A 82 10.57 -0.12 -5.30
C SER A 82 9.71 1.10 -5.04
N THR A 83 9.22 1.69 -6.11
CA THR A 83 8.55 3.00 -6.11
C THR A 83 7.05 2.92 -6.44
N ASN A 84 6.57 1.74 -6.87
CA ASN A 84 5.23 1.55 -7.42
C ASN A 84 4.93 2.48 -8.62
N LEU A 85 5.97 2.85 -9.36
CA LEU A 85 5.85 3.69 -10.55
C LEU A 85 5.75 2.84 -11.81
N PHE A 86 4.79 3.18 -12.65
CA PHE A 86 4.66 2.67 -14.00
C PHE A 86 4.99 3.79 -14.99
N ILE A 87 5.93 3.51 -15.90
CA ILE A 87 6.38 4.48 -16.90
C ILE A 87 5.96 3.94 -18.27
N GLY A 88 5.06 4.65 -18.94
CA GLY A 88 4.56 4.21 -20.23
C GLY A 88 3.73 5.28 -20.93
N THR A 89 4.02 5.53 -22.20
CA THR A 89 3.18 6.37 -23.06
C THR A 89 2.00 5.54 -23.60
N MET A 90 0.86 6.18 -23.85
CA MET A 90 -0.33 5.51 -24.39
C MET A 90 -0.03 4.78 -25.73
N ALA A 91 0.84 5.36 -26.55
CA ALA A 91 1.25 4.78 -27.83
C ALA A 91 2.09 3.51 -27.65
N ASN A 92 3.01 3.50 -26.69
CA ASN A 92 3.84 2.32 -26.41
C ASN A 92 2.99 1.18 -25.87
N ILE A 93 2.10 1.47 -24.90
CA ILE A 93 1.18 0.48 -24.32
C ILE A 93 0.28 -0.14 -25.40
N ALA A 94 -0.27 0.70 -26.29
CA ALA A 94 -1.11 0.25 -27.39
C ALA A 94 -0.36 -0.70 -28.34
N LYS A 95 0.92 -0.41 -28.62
CA LYS A 95 1.76 -1.21 -29.51
C LYS A 95 2.12 -2.57 -28.92
N GLU A 96 2.49 -2.61 -27.63
CA GLU A 96 2.88 -3.85 -26.94
C GLU A 96 1.71 -4.83 -26.80
N ILE A 97 0.51 -4.31 -26.50
CA ILE A 97 -0.69 -5.13 -26.26
C ILE A 97 -1.45 -5.40 -27.58
N GLY A 98 -1.28 -4.57 -28.61
CA GLY A 98 -2.01 -4.69 -29.88
C GLY A 98 -3.45 -4.17 -29.81
N VAL A 99 -3.73 -3.21 -28.92
CA VAL A 99 -5.04 -2.55 -28.78
C VAL A 99 -5.04 -1.13 -29.31
N SER A 100 -6.23 -0.60 -29.62
CA SER A 100 -6.36 0.79 -30.06
C SER A 100 -5.92 1.77 -28.95
N PRO A 101 -5.22 2.88 -29.28
CA PRO A 101 -4.89 3.93 -28.32
C PRO A 101 -6.12 4.49 -27.58
N THR A 102 -7.29 4.52 -28.23
CA THR A 102 -8.55 4.95 -27.60
C THR A 102 -8.97 4.01 -26.47
N THR A 103 -8.79 2.70 -26.65
CA THR A 103 -9.09 1.69 -25.62
C THR A 103 -8.14 1.83 -24.43
N VAL A 104 -6.86 2.09 -24.69
CA VAL A 104 -5.86 2.36 -23.64
C VAL A 104 -6.21 3.63 -22.86
N ASN A 105 -6.59 4.70 -23.55
CA ASN A 105 -6.99 5.95 -22.90
C ASN A 105 -8.23 5.73 -22.00
N ASN A 106 -9.28 5.08 -22.53
CA ASN A 106 -10.47 4.76 -21.75
C ASN A 106 -10.15 3.90 -20.51
N ALA A 107 -9.26 2.91 -20.65
CA ALA A 107 -8.82 2.09 -19.52
C ALA A 107 -8.08 2.94 -18.48
N ILE A 108 -7.12 3.78 -18.88
CA ILE A 108 -6.38 4.66 -17.98
C ILE A 108 -7.31 5.64 -17.25
N GLN A 109 -8.29 6.21 -17.93
CA GLN A 109 -9.26 7.12 -17.29
C GLN A 109 -10.13 6.38 -16.26
N ARG A 110 -10.61 5.18 -16.59
CA ARG A 110 -11.34 4.32 -15.63
C ARG A 110 -10.46 3.95 -14.43
N LEU A 111 -9.18 3.64 -14.63
CA LEU A 111 -8.23 3.32 -13.55
C LEU A 111 -7.97 4.52 -12.63
N LYS A 112 -7.88 5.74 -13.19
CA LYS A 112 -7.78 6.97 -12.40
C LYS A 112 -9.05 7.21 -11.56
N GLY A 113 -10.22 7.08 -12.17
CA GLY A 113 -11.50 7.23 -11.47
C GLY A 113 -11.73 6.19 -10.36
N ALA A 114 -11.24 4.96 -10.57
CA ALA A 114 -11.32 3.88 -9.58
C ALA A 114 -10.24 3.96 -8.48
N ASN A 115 -9.46 5.05 -8.41
CA ASN A 115 -8.37 5.22 -7.44
C ASN A 115 -7.31 4.10 -7.50
N PHE A 116 -7.12 3.51 -8.68
CA PHE A 116 -6.08 2.49 -8.90
C PHE A 116 -4.71 3.13 -9.13
N MET A 117 -4.68 4.27 -9.82
CA MET A 117 -3.45 5.00 -10.11
C MET A 117 -3.66 6.50 -10.16
N VAL A 118 -2.59 7.24 -9.89
CA VAL A 118 -2.52 8.70 -10.05
C VAL A 118 -1.41 9.07 -11.01
N VAL A 119 -1.56 10.22 -11.68
CA VAL A 119 -0.49 10.79 -12.49
C VAL A 119 0.46 11.52 -11.54
N THR A 120 1.75 11.30 -11.69
CA THR A 120 2.79 12.06 -10.96
C THR A 120 3.07 13.38 -11.71
N GLU A 121 4.19 14.04 -11.45
CA GLU A 121 4.60 15.29 -12.10
C GLU A 121 4.70 15.20 -13.63
N THR A 122 5.01 14.00 -14.15
CA THR A 122 5.19 13.77 -15.59
C THR A 122 3.99 13.03 -16.17
N PRO A 123 3.40 13.46 -17.31
CA PRO A 123 2.17 12.89 -17.87
C PRO A 123 2.29 11.44 -18.39
N SER A 124 3.49 10.85 -18.38
CA SER A 124 3.75 9.45 -18.77
C SER A 124 4.16 8.56 -17.59
N VAL A 125 4.17 9.12 -16.37
CA VAL A 125 4.56 8.42 -15.15
C VAL A 125 3.33 8.34 -14.25
N TYR A 126 2.94 7.11 -13.94
CA TYR A 126 1.78 6.80 -13.12
C TYR A 126 2.24 6.11 -11.85
N ARG A 127 1.68 6.50 -10.70
CA ARG A 127 1.89 5.76 -9.45
C ARG A 127 0.70 4.84 -9.20
N VAL A 128 0.96 3.57 -9.01
CA VAL A 128 -0.06 2.56 -8.64
C VAL A 128 -0.31 2.62 -7.14
N ASN A 129 -1.58 2.53 -6.76
CA ASN A 129 -2.03 2.59 -5.39
C ASN A 129 -1.42 1.42 -4.56
N PRO A 130 -0.66 1.72 -3.48
CA PRO A 130 -0.07 0.70 -2.60
C PRO A 130 -1.10 -0.14 -1.84
N ASP A 131 -2.34 0.34 -1.71
CA ASP A 131 -3.44 -0.43 -1.14
C ASP A 131 -3.95 -1.52 -2.07
N ILE A 132 -3.58 -1.50 -3.35
CA ILE A 132 -3.91 -2.57 -4.29
C ILE A 132 -2.76 -3.54 -4.40
N MET A 133 -1.54 -3.02 -4.59
CA MET A 133 -0.36 -3.85 -4.80
C MET A 133 0.90 -3.24 -4.18
N VAL A 134 1.71 -4.07 -3.50
CA VAL A 134 3.04 -3.66 -3.03
C VAL A 134 4.02 -4.82 -3.04
N LYS A 135 5.29 -4.56 -3.39
CA LYS A 135 6.38 -5.53 -3.20
C LYS A 135 7.24 -5.14 -2.00
N GLY A 136 7.13 -5.88 -0.89
CA GLY A 136 7.98 -5.69 0.28
C GLY A 136 7.27 -5.73 1.63
N SER A 137 7.84 -5.01 2.60
CA SER A 137 7.37 -4.98 4.00
C SER A 137 6.26 -3.96 4.23
N GLU A 138 5.53 -4.11 5.34
CA GLU A 138 4.48 -3.16 5.75
C GLU A 138 5.01 -1.74 5.99
N ALA A 139 6.26 -1.61 6.45
CA ALA A 139 6.90 -0.31 6.62
C ALA A 139 7.02 0.43 5.28
N LYS A 140 7.38 -0.30 4.21
CA LYS A 140 7.45 0.25 2.86
C LYS A 140 6.05 0.60 2.34
N LYS A 141 5.04 -0.24 2.60
CA LYS A 141 3.64 0.07 2.26
C LYS A 141 3.24 1.44 2.83
N ARG A 142 3.46 1.67 4.13
CA ARG A 142 3.12 2.94 4.78
C ARG A 142 3.80 4.14 4.11
N GLY A 143 5.09 4.04 3.80
CA GLY A 143 5.82 5.10 3.11
C GLY A 143 5.24 5.40 1.71
N LEU A 144 4.93 4.35 0.95
CA LEU A 144 4.35 4.50 -0.39
C LEU A 144 2.93 5.09 -0.36
N VAL A 145 2.12 4.75 0.65
CA VAL A 145 0.76 5.32 0.82
C VAL A 145 0.85 6.82 1.00
N ILE A 146 1.78 7.30 1.84
CA ILE A 146 1.98 8.74 2.06
C ILE A 146 2.30 9.45 0.73
N THR A 147 3.29 8.93 -0.02
CA THR A 147 3.68 9.51 -1.32
C THR A 147 2.53 9.45 -2.34
N TYR A 148 1.73 8.39 -2.33
CA TYR A 148 0.57 8.27 -3.20
C TYR A 148 -0.51 9.30 -2.87
N THR A 149 -0.79 9.54 -1.59
CA THR A 149 -1.73 10.58 -1.15
C THR A 149 -1.26 11.98 -1.54
N GLU A 150 0.04 12.25 -1.43
CA GLU A 150 0.64 13.52 -1.88
C GLU A 150 0.46 13.73 -3.39
N ASP A 151 0.78 12.71 -4.21
CA ASP A 151 0.58 12.78 -5.66
C ASP A 151 -0.90 12.92 -6.04
N LYS A 152 -1.80 12.26 -5.30
CA LYS A 152 -3.25 12.39 -5.48
C LYS A 152 -3.73 13.81 -5.20
N ASN A 153 -3.31 14.40 -4.08
CA ASN A 153 -3.70 15.75 -3.69
C ASN A 153 -3.19 16.80 -4.69
N ARG A 154 -2.00 16.58 -5.27
CA ARG A 154 -1.44 17.45 -6.30
C ARG A 154 -2.17 17.35 -7.65
N ALA A 155 -2.65 16.16 -7.99
CA ALA A 155 -3.37 15.93 -9.24
C ALA A 155 -4.80 16.50 -9.24
N LEU A 156 -5.36 16.75 -8.05
CA LEU A 156 -6.59 17.52 -7.89
C LEU A 156 -6.24 19.01 -8.00
N PRO A 157 -6.88 19.80 -8.90
CA PRO A 157 -6.76 21.25 -8.84
C PRO A 157 -7.23 21.72 -7.46
N GLU A 158 -6.64 22.80 -6.94
CA GLU A 158 -6.97 23.44 -5.65
C GLU A 158 -8.42 23.99 -5.57
N ASP A 159 -9.35 23.51 -6.40
CA ASP A 159 -10.77 23.84 -6.37
C ASP A 159 -11.54 23.03 -5.29
N SER A 160 -10.89 22.07 -4.61
CA SER A 160 -11.50 21.33 -3.48
C SER A 160 -11.58 22.13 -2.17
N ASP A 161 -10.96 23.33 -2.12
CA ASP A 161 -11.21 24.28 -1.03
C ASP A 161 -12.67 24.76 -1.02
N VAL A 162 -13.37 24.69 -2.16
CA VAL A 162 -14.80 25.01 -2.25
C VAL A 162 -15.64 23.94 -1.55
N GLU A 163 -15.33 22.65 -1.74
CA GLU A 163 -16.07 21.52 -1.13
C GLU A 163 -15.78 21.41 0.38
N ARG A 164 -14.54 21.71 0.82
CA ARG A 164 -14.23 21.85 2.25
C ARG A 164 -14.86 23.09 2.89
N ALA A 165 -14.94 24.20 2.16
CA ALA A 165 -15.63 25.41 2.62
C ALA A 165 -17.15 25.23 2.65
N GLU A 166 -17.74 24.46 1.73
CA GLU A 166 -19.16 24.10 1.75
C GLU A 166 -19.50 23.15 2.89
N LEU A 167 -18.72 22.09 3.13
CA LEU A 167 -18.90 21.25 4.33
C LEU A 167 -18.75 22.03 5.64
N ALA A 168 -17.83 23.01 5.70
CA ALA A 168 -17.66 23.87 6.87
C ALA A 168 -18.80 24.90 7.03
N ARG A 169 -19.43 25.35 5.93
CA ARG A 169 -20.61 26.21 5.96
C ARG A 169 -21.86 25.44 6.38
N GLU A 170 -22.07 24.24 5.84
CA GLU A 170 -23.18 23.36 6.22
C GLU A 170 -23.13 22.96 7.70
N ALA A 171 -21.93 22.71 8.24
CA ALA A 171 -21.74 22.47 9.67
C ALA A 171 -22.14 23.69 10.52
N GLY A 172 -21.77 24.91 10.11
CA GLY A 172 -22.10 26.15 10.82
C GLY A 172 -23.56 26.62 10.68
N GLU A 173 -24.26 26.17 9.63
CA GLU A 173 -25.68 26.46 9.41
C GLU A 173 -26.57 25.54 10.28
N SER A 174 -26.15 24.27 10.46
CA SER A 174 -26.83 23.31 11.34
C SER A 174 -26.78 23.73 12.83
N GLU A 175 -25.67 24.30 13.30
CA GLU A 175 -25.57 24.80 14.67
C GLU A 175 -26.45 26.03 14.90
N LYS A 176 -26.63 26.89 13.88
CA LYS A 176 -27.54 28.04 13.98
C LYS A 176 -29.00 27.61 14.01
N GLU A 177 -29.38 26.61 13.22
CA GLU A 177 -30.74 26.08 13.21
C GLU A 177 -31.08 25.42 14.55
N VAL A 178 -30.15 24.65 15.14
CA VAL A 178 -30.35 24.05 16.48
C VAL A 178 -30.47 25.11 17.58
N ILE A 179 -29.66 26.18 17.53
CA ILE A 179 -29.73 27.27 18.52
C ILE A 179 -31.02 28.09 18.39
N ILE A 180 -31.53 28.32 17.18
CA ILE A 180 -32.81 29.02 16.97
C ILE A 180 -33.97 28.17 17.50
N VAL A 181 -33.93 26.85 17.33
CA VAL A 181 -34.99 25.94 17.82
C VAL A 181 -34.94 25.79 19.35
N GLU A 182 -33.76 25.82 19.98
CA GLU A 182 -33.64 25.75 21.45
C GLU A 182 -33.97 27.08 22.16
N ALA A 183 -33.98 28.22 21.45
CA ALA A 183 -34.21 29.53 22.05
C ALA A 183 -35.70 29.96 22.17
N GLU A 184 -36.66 29.22 21.60
CA GLU A 184 -38.09 29.62 21.58
C GLU A 184 -39.00 29.01 22.66
N VAL A 185 -38.48 28.36 23.71
CA VAL A 185 -39.33 27.89 24.83
C VAL A 185 -38.81 28.34 26.18
N SER A 186 -38.98 29.63 26.47
CA SER A 186 -39.00 30.15 27.85
C SER A 186 -39.55 31.57 27.87
N GLY A 187 -40.85 31.69 27.68
CA GLY A 187 -41.56 32.95 27.84
C GLY A 187 -43.06 32.76 27.67
N GLU A 188 -43.72 32.24 28.71
CA GLU A 188 -44.95 32.83 29.27
C GLU A 188 -45.49 31.96 30.42
N GLU A 189 -45.87 32.68 31.48
CA GLU A 189 -46.55 32.31 32.75
C GLU A 189 -45.77 31.61 33.87
#